data_AF-A0A4R5IYS3-F1
#
_entry.id   AF-A0A4R5IYS3-F1
#
_cell.length_a   1.000
_cell.length_b   1.000
_cell.length_c   1.000
_cell.angle_alpha   90.00
_cell.angle_beta   90.00
_cell.angle_gamma   90.00
#
_symmetry.space_group_name_H-M   'P 1'
#
loop_
_entity.id
_entity.type
_entity.pdbx_description
1 polymer ?
#
loop_
_entity_poly.entity_id
_entity_poly.type
_entity_poly.pdbx_seq_one_letter_code
_entity_poly.pdbx_strand_id
1 'polypeptide(L)' 'EIRGAYVLAKKARPKTPVTLNQMIRLVASLGGFLGRKSDGEPGAKTIWIGMQRTMDAALTIQALREES' A
#
# COMPACT_ATOMS: atom_id res chain seq x y z
N GLU A 1 -6.61 -3.16 -5.45
CA GLU A 1 -5.95 -2.92 -4.14
C GLU A 1 -4.43 -3.15 -4.17
N ILE A 2 -3.92 -4.38 -4.32
CA ILE A 2 -2.46 -4.66 -4.31
C ILE A 2 -1.67 -3.85 -5.35
N ARG A 3 -2.15 -3.79 -6.60
CA ARG A 3 -1.51 -2.99 -7.65
C ARG A 3 -1.48 -1.50 -7.30
N GLY A 4 -2.54 -0.98 -6.67
CA GLY A 4 -2.61 0.40 -6.20
C GLY A 4 -1.55 0.71 -5.15
N ALA A 5 -1.34 -0.20 -4.18
CA ALA A 5 -0.32 -0.03 -3.14
C ALA A 5 1.10 0.11 -3.73
N TYR A 6 1.47 -0.73 -4.70
CA TYR A 6 2.79 -0.65 -5.34
C TYR A 6 2.97 0.58 -6.22
N VAL A 7 1.91 0.97 -6.95
CA VAL A 7 1.92 2.21 -7.75
C VAL A 7 2.11 3.43 -6.85
N LEU A 8 1.34 3.55 -5.77
CA LEU A 8 1.47 4.65 -4.81
C LEU A 8 2.82 4.67 -4.09
N ALA A 9 3.34 3.50 -3.74
CA ALA A 9 4.66 3.39 -3.12
C ALA A 9 5.80 3.68 -4.10
N LYS A 10 5.51 3.87 -5.39
CA LYS A 10 6.50 4.00 -6.48
C LYS A 10 7.50 2.83 -6.48
N LYS A 11 7.02 1.62 -6.18
CA LYS A 11 7.84 0.40 -6.13
C LYS A 11 7.40 -0.55 -7.24
N ALA A 12 8.37 -1.17 -7.89
CA ALA A 12 8.09 -2.29 -8.77
C ALA A 12 7.44 -3.42 -7.97
N ARG A 13 6.40 -4.03 -8.55
CA ARG A 13 5.78 -5.21 -7.95
C ARG A 13 6.79 -6.36 -7.98
N PRO A 14 7.06 -7.02 -6.84
CA PRO A 14 7.99 -8.14 -6.80
C PRO A 14 7.42 -9.33 -7.60
N LYS A 15 8.32 -10.11 -8.20
CA LYS A 15 7.96 -11.33 -8.94
C LYS A 15 7.45 -12.43 -8.01
N THR A 16 8.04 -12.53 -6.82
CA THR A 16 7.59 -13.41 -5.76
C THR A 16 6.52 -12.71 -4.92
N PRO A 17 5.43 -13.40 -4.55
CA PRO A 17 4.48 -12.88 -3.58
C PRO A 17 5.19 -12.48 -2.28
N VAL A 18 4.82 -11.32 -1.75
CA VAL A 18 5.28 -10.88 -0.43
C VAL A 18 4.43 -11.49 0.68
N THR A 19 4.95 -11.50 1.89
CA THR A 19 4.19 -11.94 3.06
C THR A 19 3.08 -10.94 3.41
N LEU A 20 2.09 -11.40 4.18
CA LEU A 20 1.04 -10.53 4.70
C LEU A 20 1.62 -9.36 5.51
N ASN A 21 2.61 -9.61 6.38
CA ASN A 21 3.24 -8.56 7.18
C ASN A 21 3.97 -7.53 6.30
N GLN A 22 4.65 -7.96 5.24
CA GLN A 22 5.27 -7.06 4.27
C GLN A 22 4.24 -6.18 3.55
N MET A 23 3.08 -6.74 3.18
CA MET A 23 1.99 -5.94 2.61
C MET A 23 1.40 -4.95 3.61
N ILE A 24 1.14 -5.39 4.85
CA ILE A 24 0.62 -4.50 5.91
C ILE A 24 1.58 -3.33 6.15
N ARG A 25 2.88 -3.59 6.22
CA ARG A 25 3.90 -2.53 6.39
C ARG A 25 3.99 -1.62 5.17
N LEU A 26 3.85 -2.16 3.95
CA LEU A 26 3.78 -1.34 2.74
C LEU A 26 2.58 -0.39 2.77
N VAL A 27 1.39 -0.92 3.07
CA VAL A 27 0.16 -0.13 3.17
C VAL A 27 0.29 0.92 4.28
N ALA A 28 0.76 0.53 5.47
CA ALA A 28 0.96 1.48 6.57
C ALA A 28 1.97 2.58 6.23
N SER A 29 2.99 2.30 5.42
CA SER A 29 3.95 3.33 4.97
C SER A 29 3.27 4.42 4.13
N LEU A 30 2.25 4.06 3.35
CA LEU A 30 1.42 5.02 2.63
C LEU A 30 0.57 5.87 3.58
N GLY A 31 0.31 5.40 4.81
CA GLY A 31 -0.32 6.16 5.88
C GLY A 31 0.65 6.86 6.83
N GLY A 32 1.95 6.89 6.52
CA GLY A 32 2.97 7.61 7.29
C GLY A 32 3.81 6.76 8.26
N PHE A 33 3.68 5.43 8.23
CA PHE A 33 4.56 4.56 9.01
C PHE A 33 5.98 4.55 8.43
N LEU A 34 6.97 4.95 9.23
CA LEU A 34 8.36 5.07 8.78
C LEU A 34 9.08 3.71 8.66
N GLY A 35 8.76 2.75 9.53
CA GLY A 35 9.32 1.39 9.47
C GLY A 35 10.81 1.30 9.80
N ARG A 36 11.31 2.12 10.75
CA ARG A 36 12.69 2.04 11.23
C ARG A 36 12.90 0.80 12.10
N LYS A 37 14.17 0.42 12.33
CA LYS A 37 14.59 -0.81 13.03
C LYS A 37 13.90 -1.03 14.39
N SER A 38 13.52 0.04 15.09
CA SER A 38 12.90 -0.04 16.42
C SER A 38 11.50 0.58 16.50
N ASP A 39 10.84 0.83 15.36
CA ASP A 39 9.47 1.39 15.35
C ASP A 39 8.40 0.34 15.71
N GLY A 40 8.74 -0.96 15.70
CA GLY A 40 7.81 -2.05 16.00
C GLY A 40 6.83 -2.35 14.87
N GLU A 41 5.59 -2.66 15.21
CA GLU A 41 4.49 -2.88 14.26
C GLU A 41 3.73 -1.57 13.97
N PRO A 42 3.16 -1.40 12.78
CA PRO A 42 2.38 -0.21 12.45
C PRO A 42 1.14 -0.07 13.34
N GLY A 43 0.84 1.18 13.74
CA GLY A 43 -0.38 1.48 14.48
C GLY A 43 -1.63 1.52 13.60
N ALA A 44 -2.80 1.30 14.20
CA ALA A 44 -4.10 1.25 13.52
C ALA A 44 -4.37 2.47 12.62
N LYS A 45 -4.01 3.68 13.07
CA LYS A 45 -4.18 4.93 12.29
C LYS A 45 -3.41 4.90 10.98
N THR A 46 -2.15 4.48 11.01
CA THR A 46 -1.30 4.43 9.80
C THR A 46 -1.80 3.37 8.82
N ILE A 47 -2.30 2.24 9.33
CA ILE A 47 -2.92 1.20 8.51
C ILE A 47 -4.20 1.72 7.85
N TRP A 48 -5.09 2.34 8.61
CA TRP A 48 -6.36 2.89 8.11
C TRP A 48 -6.14 3.90 6.98
N ILE A 49 -5.28 4.90 7.21
CA ILE A 49 -4.98 5.93 6.19
C ILE A 49 -4.35 5.28 4.95
N GLY A 50 -3.42 4.35 5.15
CA GLY A 50 -2.78 3.61 4.06
C GLY A 50 -3.77 2.80 3.22
N MET A 51 -4.75 2.16 3.87
CA MET A 51 -5.79 1.38 3.21
C MET A 51 -6.69 2.27 2.36
N GLN A 52 -7.18 3.40 2.90
CA GLN A 52 -8.00 4.35 2.14
C GLN A 52 -7.28 4.79 0.86
N ARG A 53 -6.03 5.25 0.97
CA ARG A 53 -5.21 5.66 -0.19
C ARG A 53 -5.05 4.53 -1.20
N THR A 54 -4.81 3.31 -0.72
CA THR A 54 -4.64 2.12 -1.56
C THR A 54 -5.92 1.78 -2.34
N MET A 55 -7.08 1.93 -1.71
CA MET A 55 -8.39 1.72 -2.34
C MET A 55 -8.65 2.81 -3.38
N ASP A 56 -8.43 4.07 -3.05
CA ASP A 56 -8.59 5.20 -3.99
C ASP A 56 -7.76 4.97 -5.26
N ALA A 57 -6.48 4.63 -5.12
CA ALA A 57 -5.63 4.34 -6.27
C ALA A 57 -6.10 3.11 -7.06
N ALA A 58 -6.64 2.09 -6.41
CA ALA A 58 -7.19 0.93 -7.11
C ALA A 58 -8.41 1.29 -7.96
N LEU A 59 -9.31 2.10 -7.41
CA LEU A 59 -10.50 2.60 -8.10
C LEU A 59 -10.10 3.49 -9.29
N THR A 60 -9.16 4.43 -9.10
CA THR A 60 -8.66 5.26 -10.20
C THR A 60 -8.03 4.42 -11.32
N ILE A 61 -7.21 3.42 -10.97
CA ILE A 61 -6.60 2.53 -11.97
C ILE A 61 -7.66 1.71 -12.71
N GLN A 62 -8.77 1.35 -12.05
CA GLN A 62 -9.87 0.65 -12.69
C GLN A 62 -10.62 1.57 -13.66
N ALA A 63 -11.03 2.75 -13.21
CA ALA A 63 -11.72 3.75 -14.03
C ALA A 63 -10.91 4.09 -15.30
N LEU A 64 -9.61 4.37 -15.16
CA LEU A 64 -8.74 4.67 -16.31
C LEU A 64 -8.62 3.51 -17.32
N ARG A 65 -8.81 2.26 -16.89
CA ARG A 65 -8.82 1.11 -17.81
C ARG A 65 -10.15 0.95 -18.54
N GLU A 66 -11.24 1.39 -17.93
CA GLU A 66 -12.57 1.34 -18.54
C GLU A 66 -12.76 2.45 -19.58
N GLU A 67 -11.99 3.55 -19.47
CA GLU A 67 -11.94 4.64 -20.46
C GLU A 67 -11.10 4.33 -21.72
N SER A 68 -10.28 3.28 -21.69
CA SER A 68 -9.37 2.89 -22.79
C SER A 68 -9.94 1.77 -23.64
#